data_AF-A0A348V5F6-F1
#
_entry.id   AF-A0A348V5F6-F1
#
_cell.length_a   1.000
_cell.length_b   1.000
_cell.length_c   1.000
_cell.angle_alpha   90.00
_cell.angle_beta   90.00
_cell.angle_gamma   90.00
#
_symmetry.space_group_name_H-M   'P 1'
#
loop_
_entity.id
_entity.type
_entity.pdbx_description
1 polymer ?
#
loop_
_entity_poly.entity_id
_entity_poly.type
_entity_poly.pdbx_seq_one_letter_code
_entity_poly.pdbx_strand_id
1 'polypeptide(L)'
;MRLKSSIYLFVASILMLFSACTPEQYDLDEKDVTPDDLVEGLAYTITHDPINPNIVYLESKMGNSYTALWEHPQGRSQEKKVTLQIPFDGTYTGRFGVQTRGGVV
;
A
#
# COMPACT_ATOMS: atom_id res chain seq x y z
N MET A 1 -59.96 -11.39 1.00
CA MET A 1 -58.85 -10.42 0.79
C MET A 1 -57.85 -10.38 1.94
N ARG A 2 -58.27 -10.40 3.22
CA ARG A 2 -57.35 -10.28 4.38
C ARG A 2 -56.34 -11.44 4.53
N LEU A 3 -56.75 -12.68 4.29
CA LEU A 3 -55.86 -13.85 4.43
C LEU A 3 -54.70 -13.85 3.40
N LYS A 4 -54.98 -13.45 2.15
CA LYS A 4 -53.95 -13.30 1.11
C LYS A 4 -52.96 -12.18 1.49
N SER A 5 -53.46 -11.06 2.00
CA SER A 5 -52.64 -9.94 2.47
C SER A 5 -51.73 -10.33 3.64
N SER A 6 -52.22 -11.14 4.59
CA SER A 6 -51.41 -11.64 5.71
C SER A 6 -50.32 -12.62 5.26
N ILE A 7 -50.61 -13.46 4.27
CA ILE A 7 -49.61 -14.38 3.68
C ILE A 7 -48.49 -13.60 2.98
N TYR A 8 -48.84 -12.58 2.19
CA TYR A 8 -47.83 -11.71 1.55
C TYR A 8 -46.96 -10.97 2.57
N LEU A 9 -47.55 -10.51 3.68
CA LEU A 9 -46.80 -9.85 4.75
C LEU A 9 -45.81 -10.80 5.43
N PHE A 10 -46.21 -12.05 5.66
CA PHE A 10 -45.39 -13.08 6.30
C PHE A 10 -44.21 -13.51 5.41
N VAL A 11 -44.46 -13.68 4.11
CA VAL A 11 -43.41 -13.99 3.12
C VAL A 11 -42.40 -12.84 3.02
N ALA A 12 -42.87 -11.58 3.02
CA ALA A 12 -42.00 -10.42 3.00
C ALA A 12 -41.11 -10.32 4.25
N SER A 13 -41.64 -10.63 5.43
CA SER A 13 -40.85 -10.64 6.68
C SER A 13 -39.81 -11.76 6.73
N ILE A 14 -40.06 -12.91 6.11
CA ILE A 14 -39.09 -14.02 6.02
C ILE A 14 -37.92 -13.65 5.10
N LEU A 15 -38.19 -12.98 3.97
CA LEU A 15 -37.15 -12.56 3.03
C LEU A 15 -36.16 -11.56 3.64
N MET A 16 -36.63 -10.70 4.55
CA MET A 16 -35.78 -9.71 5.26
C MET A 16 -34.86 -10.35 6.31
N LEU A 17 -35.14 -11.59 6.76
CA LEU A 17 -34.27 -12.30 7.71
C LEU A 17 -33.04 -12.94 7.03
N PHE A 18 -33.07 -13.13 5.72
CA PHE A 18 -31.95 -13.72 4.96
C PHE A 18 -30.90 -12.69 4.50
N SER A 19 -31.19 -11.38 4.54
CA SER A 19 -30.21 -10.33 4.22
C SER A 19 -29.25 -10.01 5.38
N ALA A 20 -29.52 -10.51 6.60
CA ALA A 20 -28.66 -10.31 7.77
C ALA A 20 -27.45 -11.28 7.82
N CYS A 21 -27.32 -12.17 6.83
CA CYS A 21 -26.27 -13.18 6.76
C CYS A 21 -25.47 -13.07 5.46
N THR A 22 -25.10 -11.84 5.08
CA THR A 22 -23.95 -11.67 4.16
C THR A 22 -22.68 -11.85 4.99
N PRO A 23 -21.81 -12.82 4.69
CA PRO A 23 -20.58 -13.00 5.45
C PRO A 23 -19.78 -11.69 5.41
N GLU A 24 -19.40 -11.17 6.57
CA GLU A 24 -18.45 -10.06 6.64
C GLU A 24 -17.14 -10.46 5.96
N GLN A 25 -16.70 -9.67 4.98
CA GLN A 25 -15.38 -9.80 4.37
C GLN A 25 -14.37 -9.10 5.30
N TYR A 26 -13.54 -9.88 5.99
CA TYR A 26 -12.45 -9.36 6.84
C TYR A 26 -11.08 -9.46 6.17
N ASP A 27 -11.03 -9.90 4.92
CA ASP A 27 -9.79 -10.06 4.18
C ASP A 27 -9.27 -8.71 3.69
N LEU A 28 -7.94 -8.55 3.71
CA LEU A 28 -7.29 -7.44 3.03
C LEU A 28 -7.52 -7.59 1.53
N ASP A 29 -7.73 -6.47 0.83
CA ASP A 29 -7.83 -6.45 -0.62
C ASP A 29 -6.62 -7.15 -1.26
N GLU A 30 -6.82 -7.70 -2.46
CA GLU A 30 -5.77 -8.40 -3.18
C GLU A 30 -4.52 -7.52 -3.35
N LYS A 31 -3.35 -8.13 -3.10
CA LYS A 31 -2.05 -7.46 -3.20
C LYS A 31 -1.76 -7.15 -4.66
N ASP A 32 -1.76 -5.85 -4.98
CA ASP A 32 -1.61 -5.32 -6.34
C ASP A 32 -0.15 -5.05 -6.74
N VAL A 33 0.78 -5.13 -5.78
CA VAL A 33 2.23 -4.96 -5.99
C VAL A 33 2.96 -6.11 -5.34
N THR A 34 3.91 -6.72 -6.04
CA THR A 34 4.77 -7.78 -5.53
C THR A 34 6.20 -7.27 -5.31
N PRO A 35 7.03 -7.99 -4.55
CA PRO A 35 8.44 -7.59 -4.37
C PRO A 35 9.19 -7.50 -5.70
N ASP A 36 8.84 -8.33 -6.69
CA ASP A 36 9.46 -8.34 -8.02
C ASP A 36 9.11 -7.08 -8.84
N ASP A 37 8.07 -6.34 -8.45
CA ASP A 37 7.71 -5.05 -9.06
C ASP A 37 8.54 -3.89 -8.49
N LEU A 38 9.16 -4.08 -7.31
CA LEU A 38 9.94 -3.05 -6.61
C LEU A 38 11.39 -2.99 -7.13
N VAL A 39 11.54 -2.70 -8.42
CA VAL A 39 12.84 -2.66 -9.10
C VAL A 39 13.37 -1.22 -9.22
N GLU A 40 14.68 -1.04 -8.99
CA GLU A 40 15.37 0.23 -9.23
C GLU A 40 15.27 0.66 -10.71
N GLY A 41 15.02 1.94 -10.95
CA GLY A 41 14.76 2.51 -12.28
C GLY A 41 13.28 2.45 -12.69
N LEU A 42 12.47 1.59 -12.06
CA LEU A 42 11.04 1.46 -12.33
C LEU A 42 10.19 1.94 -11.15
N ALA A 43 10.30 1.28 -10.01
CA ALA A 43 9.53 1.59 -8.80
C ALA A 43 10.18 2.69 -7.95
N TYR A 44 11.50 2.78 -8.00
CA TYR A 44 12.27 3.79 -7.29
C TYR A 44 13.59 4.12 -7.98
N THR A 45 14.25 5.21 -7.58
CA THR A 45 15.57 5.59 -8.09
C THR A 45 16.50 6.00 -6.96
N ILE A 46 17.78 5.67 -7.10
CA ILE A 46 18.87 6.16 -6.26
C ILE A 46 19.80 6.99 -7.15
N THR A 47 19.97 8.27 -6.85
CA THR A 47 20.81 9.16 -7.66
C THR A 47 21.72 10.00 -6.78
N HIS A 48 22.92 10.29 -7.28
CA HIS A 48 23.85 11.18 -6.61
C HIS A 48 23.68 12.61 -7.13
N ASP A 49 23.86 13.60 -6.25
CA ASP A 49 23.93 14.99 -6.68
C ASP A 49 25.13 15.19 -7.63
N PRO A 50 24.96 15.92 -8.75
CA PRO A 50 26.00 16.08 -9.76
C PRO A 50 27.18 16.93 -9.31
N ILE A 51 27.02 17.74 -8.26
CA ILE A 51 28.06 18.63 -7.72
C ILE A 51 28.73 17.98 -6.52
N ASN A 52 27.94 17.35 -5.64
CA ASN A 52 28.43 16.70 -4.43
C ASN A 52 27.92 15.25 -4.33
N PRO A 53 28.70 14.25 -4.76
CA PRO A 53 28.26 12.85 -4.78
C PRO A 53 27.99 12.25 -3.39
N ASN A 54 28.39 12.92 -2.31
CA ASN A 54 28.02 12.54 -0.94
C ASN A 54 26.55 12.83 -0.62
N ILE A 55 25.84 13.58 -1.46
CA ILE A 55 24.39 13.78 -1.38
C ILE A 55 23.72 12.76 -2.29
N VAL A 56 22.86 11.92 -1.70
CA VAL A 56 22.14 10.85 -2.40
C VAL A 56 20.64 11.10 -2.29
N TYR A 57 19.94 11.06 -3.41
CA TYR A 57 18.49 11.18 -3.49
C TYR A 57 17.86 9.80 -3.69
N LEU A 58 17.01 9.41 -2.76
CA LEU A 58 16.09 8.30 -2.91
C LEU A 58 14.74 8.86 -3.35
N GLU A 59 14.16 8.32 -4.41
CA GLU A 59 12.86 8.78 -4.90
C GLU A 59 11.97 7.61 -5.31
N SER A 60 10.76 7.58 -4.78
CA SER A 60 9.72 6.62 -5.16
C SER A 60 9.04 7.11 -6.43
N LYS A 61 8.98 6.23 -7.43
CA LYS A 61 8.26 6.43 -8.69
C LYS A 61 6.86 5.84 -8.65
N MET A 62 6.46 5.28 -7.52
CA MET A 62 5.13 4.71 -7.31
C MET A 62 4.05 5.80 -7.38
N GLY A 63 2.86 5.38 -7.80
CA GLY A 63 1.68 6.24 -7.83
C GLY A 63 1.32 6.77 -6.44
N ASN A 64 0.56 7.87 -6.38
CA ASN A 64 0.19 8.53 -5.11
C ASN A 64 -0.72 7.68 -4.21
N SER A 65 -1.26 6.56 -4.72
CA SER A 65 -2.00 5.56 -3.96
C SER A 65 -1.12 4.69 -3.08
N TYR A 66 0.20 4.72 -3.25
CA TYR A 66 1.17 3.95 -2.47
C TYR A 66 1.98 4.87 -1.57
N THR A 67 2.11 4.50 -0.30
CA THR A 67 3.05 5.17 0.61
C THR A 67 4.41 4.50 0.48
N ALA A 68 5.42 5.28 0.12
CA ALA A 68 6.80 4.81 0.08
C ALA A 68 7.27 4.43 1.49
N LEU A 69 8.06 3.37 1.62
CA LEU A 69 8.69 2.96 2.87
C LEU A 69 10.17 2.78 2.61
N TRP A 70 10.98 3.63 3.22
CA TRP A 70 12.43 3.59 3.09
C TRP A 70 13.06 3.13 4.40
N GLU A 71 13.99 2.20 4.29
CA GLU A 71 15.01 1.98 5.32
C GLU A 71 16.37 2.29 4.72
N HIS A 72 17.10 3.18 5.36
CA HIS A 72 18.37 3.69 4.87
C HIS A 72 19.35 3.85 6.04
N PRO A 73 20.64 4.13 5.81
CA PRO A 73 21.65 4.21 6.88
C PRO A 73 21.36 5.21 8.00
N GLN A 74 20.41 6.13 7.78
CA GLN A 74 20.02 7.20 8.69
C GLN A 74 18.63 6.96 9.33
N GLY A 75 18.06 5.76 9.18
CA GLY A 75 16.80 5.37 9.79
C GLY A 75 15.72 4.98 8.79
N ARG A 76 14.47 5.37 9.08
CA ARG A 76 13.29 5.06 8.28
C ARG A 76 12.59 6.33 7.84
N SER A 77 12.01 6.33 6.64
CA SER A 77 11.22 7.44 6.12
C SER A 77 10.04 6.94 5.29
N GLN A 78 8.97 7.73 5.25
CA GLN A 78 7.81 7.49 4.38
C GLN A 78 7.65 8.53 3.28
N GLU A 79 8.63 9.44 3.15
CA GLU A 79 8.59 10.49 2.15
C GLU A 79 8.78 9.92 0.74
N LYS A 80 8.11 10.53 -0.23
CA LYS A 80 8.27 10.15 -1.64
C LYS A 80 9.69 10.40 -2.15
N LYS A 81 10.35 11.43 -1.62
CA LYS A 81 11.74 11.77 -1.92
C LYS A 81 12.50 12.01 -0.62
N VAL A 82 13.60 11.28 -0.42
CA VAL A 82 14.48 11.39 0.75
C VAL A 82 15.85 11.86 0.28
N THR A 83 16.44 12.81 1.00
CA THR A 83 17.82 13.26 0.75
C THR A 83 18.71 12.74 1.86
N LEU A 84 19.75 12.00 1.50
CA LEU A 84 20.76 11.49 2.41
C LEU A 84 22.05 12.26 2.20
N GLN A 85 22.67 12.67 3.30
CA GLN A 85 24.02 13.24 3.29
C GLN A 85 24.96 12.24 3.92
N ILE A 86 25.84 11.63 3.12
CA ILE A 86 26.71 10.53 3.50
C ILE A 86 28.16 11.04 3.57
N PRO A 87 28.64 11.48 4.75
CA PRO A 87 29.93 12.15 4.86
C PRO A 87 31.14 11.21 4.82
N PHE A 88 30.91 9.90 4.97
CA PHE A 88 31.98 8.90 5.08
C PHE A 88 31.95 7.98 3.87
N ASP A 89 33.13 7.50 3.48
CA ASP A 89 33.27 6.51 2.41
C ASP A 89 32.80 5.13 2.89
N GLY A 90 32.16 4.37 2.00
CA GLY A 90 31.69 3.02 2.32
C GLY A 90 30.54 2.53 1.44
N THR A 91 30.19 1.25 1.62
CA THR A 91 29.03 0.63 0.99
C THR A 91 27.84 0.73 1.91
N TYR A 92 26.74 1.26 1.39
CA TYR A 92 25.51 1.47 2.14
C TYR A 92 24.38 0.63 1.55
N THR A 93 23.60 0.02 2.44
CA THR A 93 22.39 -0.73 2.04
C THR A 93 21.16 0.12 2.34
N GLY A 94 20.24 0.14 1.38
CA GLY A 94 18.89 0.66 1.57
C GLY A 94 17.87 -0.41 1.20
N ARG A 95 16.69 -0.37 1.83
CA ARG A 95 15.53 -1.18 1.48
C ARG A 95 14.38 -0.26 1.10
N PHE A 96 13.81 -0.52 -0.06
CA PHE A 96 12.58 0.12 -0.51
C PHE A 96 11.42 -0.85 -0.34
N GLY A 97 10.30 -0.33 0.15
CA GLY A 97 9.03 -1.03 0.24
C GLY A 97 7.88 -0.07 -0.01
N VAL A 98 6.68 -0.60 -0.08
CA VAL A 98 5.46 0.21 -0.24
C VAL A 98 4.34 -0.30 0.64
N GLN A 99 3.57 0.62 1.19
CA GLN A 99 2.28 0.28 1.78
C GLN A 99 1.23 0.19 0.66
N THR A 100 0.67 -1.00 0.48
CA THR A 100 -0.47 -1.27 -0.42
C THR A 100 -1.75 -1.48 0.39
N ARG A 101 -2.88 -1.70 -0.29
CA ARG A 101 -4.14 -2.11 0.36
C ARG A 101 -4.02 -3.48 1.02
N GLY A 102 -3.25 -4.38 0.40
CA GLY A 102 -2.95 -5.73 0.90
C GLY A 102 -1.85 -5.78 1.97
N GLY A 103 -1.36 -4.63 2.45
CA GLY A 103 -0.28 -4.54 3.42
C GLY A 103 1.05 -4.08 2.84
N VAL A 104 2.12 -4.21 3.63
CA VAL A 104 3.47 -3.82 3.21
C VAL A 104 4.06 -4.86 2.26
N VAL A 105 4.74 -4.37 1.24
CA VAL A 105 5.48 -5.15 0.24
C VAL A 105 6.94 -4.75 0.29
#